data_AF-A0A954B7A8-F1
#
_entry.id   AF-A0A954B7A8-F1
#
_cell.length_a   1.000
_cell.length_b   1.000
_cell.length_c   1.000
_cell.angle_alpha   90.00
_cell.angle_beta   90.00
_cell.angle_gamma   90.00
#
_symmetry.space_group_name_H-M   'P 1'
#
loop_
_entity.id
_entity.type
_entity.pdbx_description
1 polymer ?
#
loop_
_entity_poly.entity_id
_entity_poly.type
_entity_poly.pdbx_seq_one_letter_code
_entity_poly.pdbx_strand_id
1 'polypeptide(L)' 'MILRTIAAAICAMLAAACSSGDLLSSDQLRAAPESSAAAAAASPDYLIGPLDQLEVFVWRAPELSTKVAVRP' A
#
# COMPACT_ATOMS: atom_id res chain seq x y z
N MET A 1 -38.59 -29.41 -19.51
CA MET A 1 -38.00 -28.23 -20.21
C MET A 1 -37.75 -27.07 -19.24
N ILE A 2 -38.75 -26.70 -18.41
CA ILE A 2 -38.68 -25.62 -17.41
C ILE A 2 -37.59 -25.84 -16.33
N LEU A 3 -37.34 -27.08 -15.92
CA LEU A 3 -36.31 -27.38 -14.91
C LEU A 3 -34.86 -27.18 -15.41
N ARG A 4 -34.62 -27.36 -16.72
CA ARG A 4 -33.31 -27.11 -17.36
C ARG A 4 -33.02 -25.62 -17.50
N THR A 5 -34.04 -24.81 -17.77
CA THR A 5 -33.89 -23.35 -17.89
C THR A 5 -33.62 -22.70 -16.54
N ILE A 6 -34.22 -23.21 -15.46
CA ILE A 6 -33.96 -22.74 -14.09
C ILE A 6 -32.52 -23.06 -13.67
N ALA A 7 -32.04 -24.28 -13.91
CA ALA A 7 -30.66 -24.66 -13.58
C ALA A 7 -29.61 -23.83 -14.33
N ALA A 8 -29.85 -23.53 -15.61
CA ALA A 8 -28.97 -22.69 -16.42
C ALA A 8 -28.94 -21.23 -15.92
N ALA A 9 -30.08 -20.68 -15.49
CA ALA A 9 -30.15 -19.33 -14.96
C ALA A 9 -29.39 -19.17 -13.63
N ILE A 10 -29.46 -20.17 -12.75
CA ILE A 10 -28.73 -20.16 -11.47
C ILE A 10 -27.22 -20.22 -11.70
N CYS A 11 -26.74 -21.09 -12.60
CA CYS A 11 -25.32 -21.15 -12.96
C CYS A 11 -24.80 -19.83 -13.55
N ALA A 12 -25.59 -19.15 -14.38
CA ALA A 12 -25.20 -17.86 -14.96
C ALA A 12 -25.04 -16.76 -13.89
N MET A 13 -25.89 -16.74 -12.85
CA MET A 13 -25.77 -15.79 -11.74
C MET A 13 -24.52 -16.03 -10.89
N LEU A 14 -24.19 -17.29 -10.60
CA LEU A 14 -23.00 -17.66 -9.83
C LEU A 14 -21.70 -17.29 -10.56
N ALA A 15 -21.65 -17.47 -11.89
CA ALA A 15 -20.48 -17.12 -12.69
C ALA A 15 -20.25 -15.60 -12.78
N ALA A 16 -21.31 -14.79 -12.77
CA ALA A 16 -21.19 -13.33 -12.78
C ALA A 16 -20.58 -12.78 -11.47
N ALA A 17 -20.88 -13.41 -10.33
CA ALA A 17 -20.37 -12.99 -9.02
C ALA A 17 -18.84 -13.19 -8.85
N CYS A 18 -18.21 -14.07 -9.63
CA CYS A 18 -16.75 -14.23 -9.63
C CYS A 18 -16.02 -13.14 -10.44
N SER A 19 -16.74 -12.38 -11.27
CA SER A 19 -16.15 -11.30 -12.09
C SER A 19 -16.27 -9.90 -11.47
N SER A 20 -17.10 -9.74 -10.44
CA SER A 20 -17.14 -8.54 -9.60
C SER A 20 -15.95 -8.53 -8.63
N GLY A 21 -14.74 -8.53 -9.20
CA GLY A 21 -13.47 -8.38 -8.50
C GLY A 21 -13.15 -6.92 -8.22
N ASP A 22 -14.02 -6.21 -7.52
CA ASP A 22 -13.81 -4.85 -7.00
C ASP A 22 -13.58 -4.86 -5.47
N LEU A 23 -12.90 -5.89 -4.96
CA LEU A 23 -12.67 -6.00 -3.52
C LEU A 23 -11.60 -5.04 -3.01
N LEU A 24 -10.76 -4.46 -3.89
CA LEU A 24 -9.87 -3.35 -3.59
C LEU A 24 -9.56 -2.62 -4.90
N SER A 25 -10.15 -1.45 -5.14
CA SER A 25 -9.77 -0.60 -6.27
C SER A 25 -8.25 -0.38 -6.26
N SER A 26 -7.60 -0.44 -7.41
CA SER A 26 -6.15 -0.19 -7.55
C SER A 26 -5.72 1.14 -6.91
N ASP A 27 -6.64 2.09 -6.82
CA ASP A 27 -6.48 3.37 -6.12
C ASP A 27 -6.25 3.22 -4.61
N GLN A 28 -6.96 2.30 -3.95
CA GLN A 28 -6.76 2.00 -2.52
C GLN A 28 -5.42 1.31 -2.25
N LEU A 29 -4.90 0.54 -3.21
CA LEU A 29 -3.57 -0.08 -3.10
C LEU A 29 -2.43 0.94 -3.33
N ARG A 30 -2.72 2.05 -4.02
CA ARG A 30 -1.78 3.16 -4.26
C ARG A 30 -1.72 4.16 -3.11
N ALA A 31 -2.70 4.15 -2.20
CA ALA A 31 -2.68 4.93 -0.96
C ALA A 31 -1.67 4.34 0.05
N ALA A 32 -0.38 4.43 -0.27
CA ALA A 32 0.61 4.58 0.79
C ALA A 32 0.27 5.88 1.54
N PRO A 33 0.45 5.96 2.86
CA PRO A 33 0.18 7.21 3.57
C PRO A 33 1.10 8.30 3.00
N GLU A 34 0.51 9.23 2.25
CA GLU A 34 1.10 10.50 1.76
C GLU A 34 1.56 11.43 2.92
N SER A 35 1.57 10.92 4.16
CA SER A 35 1.98 11.62 5.36
C SER A 35 3.49 11.89 5.39
N SER A 36 4.31 11.12 4.67
CA SER A 36 5.75 11.41 4.56
C SER A 36 6.06 12.57 3.62
N ALA A 37 5.23 12.82 2.60
CA ALA A 37 5.43 13.89 1.63
C ALA A 37 4.78 15.21 2.08
N ALA A 38 3.61 15.16 2.73
CA ALA A 38 2.87 16.36 3.16
C ALA A 38 3.50 17.09 4.37
N ALA A 39 4.40 16.43 5.13
CA ALA A 39 5.10 17.04 6.26
C ALA A 39 6.35 17.85 5.86
N ALA A 40 6.78 17.80 4.59
CA ALA A 40 7.90 18.56 4.07
C ALA A 40 7.48 19.99 3.70
N ALA A 41 6.94 20.75 4.65
CA ALA A 41 6.99 22.21 4.54
C ALA A 41 8.46 22.61 4.38
N ALA A 42 8.77 23.49 3.42
CA ALA A 42 10.13 23.85 2.99
C ALA A 42 11.05 24.25 4.15
N SER A 43 11.62 23.25 4.81
CA SER A 43 12.71 23.39 5.76
C SER A 43 13.96 23.77 4.98
N PRO A 44 14.84 24.62 5.52
CA PRO A 44 16.15 24.83 4.90
C PRO A 44 16.83 23.48 4.68
N ASP A 45 17.51 23.32 3.54
CA ASP A 45 18.20 22.08 3.20
C ASP A 45 19.22 21.76 4.29
N TYR A 46 18.93 20.72 5.08
CA TYR A 46 19.81 20.25 6.13
C TYR A 46 20.92 19.38 5.53
N LEU A 47 22.17 19.75 5.79
CA LEU A 47 23.32 18.92 5.44
C LEU A 47 23.72 18.08 6.65
N ILE A 48 23.65 16.76 6.49
CA ILE A 48 24.06 15.79 7.50
C ILE A 48 25.57 15.90 7.75
N GLY A 49 25.97 15.98 9.02
CA GLY A 49 27.35 16.13 9.48
C GLY A 49 27.94 14.88 10.16
N PRO A 50 29.26 14.86 10.38
CA PRO A 50 29.91 13.86 11.21
C PRO A 50 29.30 13.75 12.61
N LEU A 51 29.16 12.53 13.11
CA LEU A 51 28.57 12.20 14.42
C LEU A 51 27.06 12.48 14.55
N ASP A 52 26.38 12.84 13.46
CA ASP A 52 24.92 12.93 13.45
C ASP A 52 24.27 11.57 13.70
N GLN A 53 23.16 11.58 14.43
CA GLN A 53 22.34 10.41 14.69
C GLN A 53 21.15 10.41 13.74
N LEU A 54 21.07 9.38 12.88
CA LEU A 54 19.98 9.21 11.92
C LEU A 54 19.11 8.02 12.31
N GLU A 55 17.81 8.18 12.13
CA GLU A 55 16.83 7.09 12.24
C GLU A 55 16.38 6.70 10.83
N VAL A 56 16.68 5.47 10.44
CA VAL A 56 16.34 4.93 9.12
C VAL A 56 15.14 4.03 9.29
N PHE A 57 14.07 4.35 8.56
CA PHE A 57 12.83 3.59 8.57
C PHE A 57 12.60 2.90 7.24
N VAL A 58 12.32 1.59 7.29
CA VAL A 58 12.06 0.76 6.12
C VAL A 58 10.60 0.31 6.10
N TRP A 59 9.85 0.79 5.11
CA TRP A 59 8.44 0.44 4.98
C TRP A 59 8.25 -1.03 4.65
N ARG A 60 7.25 -1.66 5.27
CA ARG A 60 6.92 -3.11 5.14
C ARG A 60 8.03 -4.08 5.57
N ALA A 61 9.14 -3.59 6.11
CA ALA A 61 10.21 -4.39 6.71
C ALA A 61 10.76 -3.68 7.96
N PRO A 62 9.95 -3.48 9.00
CA PRO A 62 10.34 -2.73 10.20
C PRO A 62 11.56 -3.33 10.91
N GLU A 63 11.80 -4.63 10.78
CA GLU A 63 12.98 -5.33 11.31
C GLU A 63 14.32 -4.83 10.76
N LEU A 64 14.30 -4.11 9.62
CA LEU A 64 15.49 -3.48 9.03
C LEU A 64 15.66 -2.02 9.45
N SER A 65 14.69 -1.44 10.17
CA SER A 65 14.76 -0.06 10.66
C SER A 65 15.77 0.03 11.80
N THR A 66 16.59 1.08 11.80
CA THR A 66 17.72 1.17 12.74
C THR A 66 18.16 2.60 12.98
N LYS A 67 18.90 2.80 14.08
CA LYS A 67 19.54 4.07 14.44
C LYS A 67 21.03 3.97 14.16
N VAL A 68 21.55 4.89 13.37
CA VAL A 68 22.95 4.88 12.92
C VAL A 68 23.63 6.23 13.16
N ALA A 69 24.90 6.17 13.51
CA ALA A 69 25.76 7.33 13.65
C ALA A 69 26.53 7.58 12.34
N VAL A 70 26.63 8.84 11.92
CA VAL A 70 27.46 9.24 10.79
C VAL A 70 28.92 9.22 11.22
N ARG A 71 29.76 8.51 10.47
CA ARG A 71 31.20 8.43 10.78
C ARG A 71 31.90 9.73 10.41
N PRO A 72 32.95 10.13 11.15
CA PRO A 72 33.87 11.18 10.74
C PRO A 72 34.53 10.90 9.38
#